data_AF-A0A7J8H2N8-F1
#
_entry.id   AF-A0A7J8H2N8-F1
#
_cell.length_a   1.000
_cell.length_b   1.000
_cell.length_c   1.000
_cell.angle_alpha   90.00
_cell.angle_beta   90.00
_cell.angle_gamma   90.00
#
_symmetry.space_group_name_H-M   'P 1'
#
loop_
_entity.id
_entity.type
_entity.pdbx_description
1 polymer ?
#
loop_
_entity_poly.entity_id
_entity_poly.type
_entity_poly.pdbx_seq_one_letter_code
_entity_poly.pdbx_strand_id
1 'polypeptide(L)'
;MASTINGYEGTGRSLSLKLIQQLRQQSAQSQVSTTAENKTTTTARLASARTLHEVSLQESIRYAPGDAVEKWLNDLLCLDCLNITRIVSGCPLPEACELYYVNRDTLFCYHKASEVFLQRLMALYVASHYKNSPNDLQMLSDAPAHHLFCLLPPVPPTQNALPEVLAVIQVCLEGEISRQSILNSLSRGKKASGDLIPWTVSEQFQDPDFGGLSGGRVVRIAVHPDYQGMGYGSRALQLLQMYYEGRFPCLEEKVVETSQEIHTVSSEAVSLLEEVVTPRKDLPPLLLKLNERPAERLDYLGVSYGLTPRLLKFWKRAGFVPVYLRQTPNDLTGEHSCIMLKTLSDESEADQGAWLAAFWKDFRRRFLALLSYQFSTFSPPLALNIIQNRNVGKPAQPALHQEELEALFLPYDLKRLEMYSRNMVDYHLIMDLIPAVSRMYFLNQLGDLALSAAQSALLLGIGLQHKSVDQLEKEIELPSGQLMGLFNRIIRKVVKLFNEVQEKAIEEQMVAVKDVVMEPTMKTLSDDLDEAAKEFQEKHKKEVGKLKDMDLSQYIIRGDDEEWNEVLNKAGQNASIVSLKREVFVPRAKCHCKESLTCKTERRWP
;
A
#
# COMPACT_ATOMS: atom_id res chain seq x y z
N MET A 1 -37.78 6.75 14.73
CA MET A 1 -37.15 6.64 13.40
C MET A 1 -38.23 6.17 12.44
N ALA A 2 -38.22 6.65 11.20
CA ALA A 2 -39.07 6.16 10.12
C ALA A 2 -38.18 5.54 9.02
N SER A 3 -38.69 4.56 8.29
CA SER A 3 -37.99 3.89 7.19
C SER A 3 -39.03 3.30 6.24
N THR A 4 -38.77 3.44 4.94
CA THR A 4 -39.62 2.90 3.86
C THR A 4 -39.01 1.58 3.38
N ILE A 5 -39.82 0.51 3.32
CA ILE A 5 -39.35 -0.83 2.92
C ILE A 5 -39.60 -1.05 1.42
N ASN A 6 -40.86 -1.00 0.99
CA ASN A 6 -41.26 -1.08 -0.42
C ASN A 6 -41.39 0.34 -1.00
N GLY A 7 -40.92 0.56 -2.23
CA GLY A 7 -41.07 1.84 -2.96
C GLY A 7 -39.76 2.41 -3.52
N TYR A 8 -39.86 3.53 -4.24
CA TYR A 8 -38.79 4.09 -5.09
C TYR A 8 -37.49 4.52 -4.38
N GLU A 9 -37.56 4.82 -3.07
CA GLU A 9 -36.39 5.06 -2.21
C GLU A 9 -36.37 4.10 -1.00
N GLY A 10 -36.96 2.90 -1.15
CA GLY A 10 -36.93 1.87 -0.13
C GLY A 10 -35.50 1.44 0.19
N THR A 11 -35.14 1.39 1.47
CA THR A 11 -33.82 0.92 1.92
C THR A 11 -33.74 -0.62 1.98
N GLY A 12 -34.73 -1.30 1.43
CA GLY A 12 -34.89 -2.74 1.49
C GLY A 12 -35.24 -3.28 2.89
N ARG A 13 -35.77 -4.50 2.91
CA ARG A 13 -36.09 -5.20 4.16
C ARG A 13 -34.84 -5.68 4.91
N SER A 14 -33.71 -5.85 4.22
CA SER A 14 -32.47 -6.29 4.87
C SER A 14 -31.84 -5.22 5.75
N LEU A 15 -31.91 -3.93 5.37
CA LEU A 15 -31.40 -2.85 6.21
C LEU A 15 -32.28 -2.67 7.45
N SER A 16 -33.61 -2.70 7.29
CA SER A 16 -34.51 -2.63 8.45
C SER A 16 -34.30 -3.83 9.38
N LEU A 17 -34.17 -5.06 8.86
CA LEU A 17 -33.85 -6.24 9.68
C LEU A 17 -32.47 -6.14 10.36
N LYS A 18 -31.41 -5.70 9.66
CA LYS A 18 -30.06 -5.56 10.24
C LYS A 18 -30.01 -4.47 11.31
N LEU A 19 -30.64 -3.32 11.07
CA LEU A 19 -30.74 -2.22 12.03
C LEU A 19 -31.57 -2.63 13.25
N ILE A 20 -32.73 -3.27 13.03
CA ILE A 20 -33.58 -3.81 14.11
C ILE A 20 -32.82 -4.87 14.91
N GLN A 21 -32.09 -5.78 14.26
CA GLN A 21 -31.27 -6.79 14.93
C GLN A 21 -30.16 -6.14 15.78
N GLN A 22 -29.47 -5.12 15.27
CA GLN A 22 -28.46 -4.36 16.00
C GLN A 22 -29.07 -3.60 17.20
N LEU A 23 -30.24 -2.98 17.02
CA LEU A 23 -30.96 -2.29 18.09
C LEU A 23 -31.47 -3.27 19.16
N ARG A 24 -31.97 -4.46 18.77
CA ARG A 24 -32.35 -5.56 19.67
C ARG A 24 -31.15 -6.10 20.44
N GLN A 25 -29.98 -6.21 19.81
CA GLN A 25 -28.72 -6.58 20.48
C GLN A 25 -28.30 -5.50 21.49
N GLN A 26 -28.37 -4.22 21.12
CA GLN A 26 -28.04 -3.10 22.03
C GLN A 26 -29.02 -3.01 23.21
N SER A 27 -30.32 -3.21 23.01
CA SER A 27 -31.30 -3.23 24.09
C SER A 27 -31.14 -4.45 25.00
N ALA A 28 -30.82 -5.63 24.44
CA ALA A 28 -30.53 -6.83 25.22
C ALA A 28 -29.25 -6.68 26.06
N GLN A 29 -28.17 -6.15 25.47
CA GLN A 29 -26.93 -5.84 26.20
C GLN A 29 -27.18 -4.83 27.33
N SER A 30 -27.98 -3.79 27.08
CA SER A 30 -28.36 -2.79 28.08
C SER A 30 -29.16 -3.38 29.25
N GLN A 31 -29.95 -4.44 29.01
CA GLN A 31 -30.66 -5.16 30.08
C GLN A 31 -29.73 -6.12 30.84
N VAL A 32 -28.83 -6.84 30.16
CA VAL A 32 -27.87 -7.74 30.84
C VAL A 32 -26.93 -6.97 31.78
N SER A 33 -26.56 -5.73 31.46
CA SER A 33 -25.77 -4.86 32.35
C SER A 33 -26.48 -4.40 33.64
N THR A 34 -27.72 -4.84 33.92
CA THR A 34 -28.47 -4.41 35.12
C THR A 34 -28.29 -5.31 36.35
N THR A 35 -27.48 -6.38 36.28
CA THR A 35 -27.25 -7.27 37.42
C THR A 35 -26.25 -6.72 38.45
N ALA A 36 -26.78 -6.38 39.62
CA ALA A 36 -26.12 -6.26 40.93
C ALA A 36 -25.29 -4.99 41.28
N GLU A 37 -24.10 -4.76 40.72
CA GLU A 37 -23.04 -4.10 41.52
C GLU A 37 -22.82 -2.57 41.36
N ASN A 38 -23.00 -1.98 40.17
CA ASN A 38 -22.63 -0.56 39.94
C ASN A 38 -23.78 0.44 40.22
N LYS A 39 -23.95 0.87 41.47
CA LYS A 39 -25.12 1.64 41.94
C LYS A 39 -24.92 3.17 42.09
N THR A 40 -23.68 3.67 41.96
CA THR A 40 -23.22 4.92 42.61
C THR A 40 -22.91 6.13 41.72
N THR A 41 -23.05 6.07 40.39
CA THR A 41 -22.86 7.24 39.51
C THR A 41 -24.15 7.63 38.75
N THR A 42 -24.69 8.82 39.07
CA THR A 42 -26.04 9.23 38.67
C THR A 42 -26.17 9.60 37.18
N THR A 43 -25.07 10.01 36.53
CA THR A 43 -25.05 10.49 35.14
C THR A 43 -25.21 9.39 34.08
N ALA A 44 -24.93 8.12 34.39
CA ALA A 44 -25.07 7.02 33.43
C ALA A 44 -26.54 6.59 33.17
N ARG A 45 -27.48 6.99 34.05
CA ARG A 45 -28.83 6.42 34.09
C ARG A 45 -29.70 6.71 32.87
N LEU A 46 -29.44 7.78 32.12
CA LEU A 46 -30.22 8.16 30.94
C LEU A 46 -29.87 7.39 29.65
N ALA A 47 -28.74 6.68 29.62
CA ALA A 47 -28.34 5.87 28.46
C ALA A 47 -28.89 4.43 28.50
N SER A 48 -29.18 3.91 29.70
CA SER A 48 -29.25 2.46 29.97
C SER A 48 -30.61 1.79 29.75
N ALA A 49 -31.61 2.49 29.20
CA ALA A 49 -33.00 2.00 29.13
C ALA A 49 -33.71 2.34 27.81
N ARG A 50 -33.07 2.05 26.66
CA ARG A 50 -33.72 2.18 25.34
C ARG A 50 -34.55 0.93 25.03
N THR A 51 -35.87 0.99 25.24
CA THR A 51 -36.80 -0.02 24.72
C THR A 51 -37.02 0.18 23.22
N LEU A 52 -37.03 -0.92 22.46
CA LEU A 52 -37.37 -0.90 21.04
C LEU A 52 -38.85 -1.24 20.88
N HIS A 53 -39.62 -0.31 20.31
CA HIS A 53 -40.99 -0.54 19.88
C HIS A 53 -41.05 -0.49 18.36
N GLU A 54 -41.50 -1.58 17.76
CA GLU A 54 -41.63 -1.74 16.31
C GLU A 54 -43.10 -1.53 15.92
N VAL A 55 -43.35 -0.62 14.97
CA VAL A 55 -44.69 -0.32 14.44
C VAL A 55 -44.60 -0.32 12.92
N SER A 56 -45.45 -1.12 12.28
CA SER A 56 -45.56 -1.21 10.81
C SER A 56 -46.87 -0.60 10.34
N LEU A 57 -46.80 0.38 9.44
CA LEU A 57 -47.96 0.91 8.72
C LEU A 57 -48.06 0.19 7.37
N GLN A 58 -49.26 -0.31 7.04
CA GLN A 58 -49.55 -1.01 5.79
C GLN A 58 -50.78 -0.44 5.05
N GLU A 59 -51.59 0.38 5.73
CA GLU A 59 -52.80 0.97 5.15
C GLU A 59 -52.47 2.24 4.36
N SER A 60 -52.96 2.31 3.14
CA SER A 60 -52.74 3.38 2.17
C SER A 60 -53.72 4.54 2.37
N ILE A 61 -53.21 5.75 2.62
CA ILE A 61 -54.04 6.94 2.83
C ILE A 61 -54.62 7.50 1.50
N ARG A 62 -54.00 7.17 0.34
CA ARG A 62 -54.34 7.76 -0.96
C ARG A 62 -55.30 6.93 -1.83
N TYR A 63 -55.39 5.63 -1.59
CA TYR A 63 -56.13 4.66 -2.39
C TYR A 63 -56.58 3.49 -1.50
N ALA A 64 -57.55 2.72 -1.96
CA ALA A 64 -58.11 1.60 -1.20
C ALA A 64 -57.06 0.48 -1.00
N PRO A 65 -57.10 -0.25 0.14
CA PRO A 65 -56.19 -1.38 0.36
C PRO A 65 -56.44 -2.48 -0.67
N GLY A 66 -55.38 -2.88 -1.38
CA GLY A 66 -55.45 -3.92 -2.42
C GLY A 66 -55.84 -3.39 -3.81
N ASP A 67 -55.50 -2.15 -4.15
CA ASP A 67 -55.64 -1.60 -5.49
C ASP A 67 -54.91 -2.48 -6.54
N ALA A 68 -55.62 -2.82 -7.61
CA ALA A 68 -55.07 -3.61 -8.72
C ALA A 68 -53.97 -2.86 -9.47
N VAL A 69 -54.02 -1.53 -9.53
CA VAL A 69 -53.00 -0.70 -10.19
C VAL A 69 -51.71 -0.65 -9.35
N GLU A 70 -51.84 -0.50 -8.02
CA GLU A 70 -50.69 -0.61 -7.10
C GLU A 70 -50.06 -2.00 -7.21
N LYS A 71 -50.88 -3.06 -7.18
CA LYS A 71 -50.36 -4.43 -7.28
C LYS A 71 -49.61 -4.65 -8.60
N TRP A 72 -50.21 -4.27 -9.74
CA TRP A 72 -49.56 -4.38 -11.05
C TRP A 72 -48.22 -3.62 -11.09
N LEU A 73 -48.16 -2.42 -10.51
CA LEU A 73 -46.94 -1.63 -10.44
C LEU A 73 -45.87 -2.29 -9.54
N ASN A 74 -46.27 -2.89 -8.42
CA ASN A 74 -45.36 -3.60 -7.50
C ASN A 74 -44.84 -4.92 -8.10
N ASP A 75 -45.69 -5.66 -8.82
CA ASP A 75 -45.31 -6.86 -9.58
C ASP A 75 -44.31 -6.47 -10.71
N LEU A 76 -44.65 -5.48 -11.54
CA LEU A 76 -43.84 -5.01 -12.68
C LEU A 76 -42.47 -4.46 -12.27
N LEU A 77 -42.41 -3.62 -11.24
CA LEU A 77 -41.15 -3.04 -10.74
C LEU A 77 -40.44 -3.96 -9.73
N CYS A 78 -40.94 -5.17 -9.50
CA CYS A 78 -40.42 -6.16 -8.55
C CYS A 78 -40.16 -5.58 -7.14
N LEU A 79 -41.06 -4.70 -6.67
CA LEU A 79 -40.91 -3.97 -5.40
C LEU A 79 -41.17 -4.86 -4.18
N ASP A 80 -41.90 -5.97 -4.33
CA ASP A 80 -42.22 -6.91 -3.26
C ASP A 80 -41.04 -7.82 -2.88
N CYS A 81 -40.05 -7.21 -2.23
CA CYS A 81 -38.82 -7.83 -1.73
C CYS A 81 -39.05 -8.75 -0.51
N LEU A 82 -40.26 -9.29 -0.37
CA LEU A 82 -40.68 -10.20 0.70
C LEU A 82 -40.42 -11.67 0.35
N ASN A 83 -40.36 -12.00 -0.95
CA ASN A 83 -40.18 -13.37 -1.49
C ASN A 83 -38.74 -13.91 -1.41
N ILE A 84 -38.03 -13.58 -0.33
CA ILE A 84 -36.76 -14.23 0.02
C ILE A 84 -37.10 -15.52 0.77
N THR A 85 -37.04 -16.64 0.06
CA THR A 85 -37.25 -17.98 0.62
C THR A 85 -36.17 -18.30 1.64
N ARG A 86 -36.56 -18.59 2.88
CA ARG A 86 -35.63 -19.13 3.88
C ARG A 86 -35.35 -20.57 3.55
N ILE A 87 -34.14 -20.85 3.07
CA ILE A 87 -33.72 -22.23 2.77
C ILE A 87 -33.62 -23.02 4.08
N VAL A 88 -34.54 -23.98 4.27
CA VAL A 88 -34.58 -24.87 5.44
C VAL A 88 -33.69 -26.11 5.24
N SER A 89 -33.39 -26.45 3.98
CA SER A 89 -32.38 -27.46 3.62
C SER A 89 -30.96 -26.94 3.86
N GLY A 90 -30.04 -27.87 4.14
CA GLY A 90 -28.64 -27.55 4.42
C GLY A 90 -27.95 -26.83 3.27
N CYS A 91 -27.04 -25.91 3.62
CA CYS A 91 -26.24 -25.17 2.65
C CYS A 91 -25.29 -26.09 1.85
N PRO A 92 -25.19 -25.94 0.51
CA PRO A 92 -24.21 -26.66 -0.30
C PRO A 92 -22.80 -26.12 -0.05
N LEU A 93 -21.78 -26.95 -0.28
CA LEU A 93 -20.39 -26.47 -0.28
C LEU A 93 -20.19 -25.47 -1.43
N PRO A 94 -19.58 -24.28 -1.21
CA PRO A 94 -19.40 -23.29 -2.28
C PRO A 94 -18.65 -23.83 -3.51
N GLU A 95 -17.73 -24.76 -3.32
CA GLU A 95 -16.97 -25.40 -4.41
C GLU A 95 -17.89 -26.16 -5.39
N ALA A 96 -18.97 -26.77 -4.88
CA ALA A 96 -19.97 -27.50 -5.67
C ALA A 96 -21.03 -26.59 -6.32
N CYS A 97 -20.97 -25.26 -6.10
CA CYS A 97 -21.84 -24.30 -6.76
C CYS A 97 -21.25 -23.85 -8.10
N GLU A 98 -22.08 -23.86 -9.14
CA GLU A 98 -21.75 -23.43 -10.49
C GLU A 98 -22.27 -22.00 -10.75
N LEU A 99 -21.59 -21.26 -11.64
CA LEU A 99 -22.02 -19.94 -12.10
C LEU A 99 -22.69 -20.10 -13.48
N TYR A 100 -23.83 -19.46 -13.68
CA TYR A 100 -24.61 -19.46 -14.92
C TYR A 100 -24.72 -18.04 -15.45
N TYR A 101 -24.66 -17.88 -16.77
CA TYR A 101 -24.99 -16.62 -17.44
C TYR A 101 -26.52 -16.54 -17.66
N VAL A 102 -27.12 -15.38 -17.37
CA VAL A 102 -28.57 -15.15 -17.53
C VAL A 102 -28.83 -14.41 -18.82
N ASN A 103 -29.64 -14.98 -19.72
CA ASN A 103 -30.00 -14.32 -20.96
C ASN A 103 -31.11 -13.25 -20.72
N ARG A 104 -30.77 -11.98 -20.94
CA ARG A 104 -31.65 -10.82 -20.64
C ARG A 104 -32.96 -10.82 -21.41
N ASP A 105 -32.95 -11.16 -22.70
CA ASP A 105 -34.16 -11.18 -23.54
C ASP A 105 -35.20 -12.20 -23.03
N THR A 106 -34.71 -13.28 -22.44
CA THR A 106 -35.52 -14.36 -21.87
C THR A 106 -35.92 -14.09 -20.41
N LEU A 107 -35.18 -13.22 -19.72
CA LEU A 107 -35.50 -12.73 -18.38
C LEU A 107 -36.68 -11.75 -18.45
N PHE A 108 -36.66 -10.84 -19.42
CA PHE A 108 -37.69 -9.80 -19.61
C PHE A 108 -38.83 -10.20 -20.58
N CYS A 109 -38.99 -11.49 -20.90
CA CYS A 109 -40.04 -11.96 -21.83
C CYS A 109 -41.46 -12.07 -21.23
N TYR A 110 -41.66 -11.62 -19.98
CA TYR A 110 -42.91 -11.72 -19.22
C TYR A 110 -43.49 -13.15 -19.08
N HIS A 111 -42.63 -14.17 -19.16
CA HIS A 111 -43.02 -15.55 -18.86
C HIS A 111 -43.05 -15.79 -17.35
N LYS A 112 -44.11 -16.45 -16.85
CA LYS A 112 -44.36 -16.70 -15.42
C LYS A 112 -43.17 -17.26 -14.63
N ALA A 113 -42.33 -18.11 -15.25
CA ALA A 113 -41.14 -18.64 -14.59
C ALA A 113 -39.98 -17.61 -14.54
N SER A 114 -39.83 -16.81 -15.60
CA SER A 114 -38.85 -15.72 -15.67
C SER A 114 -39.19 -14.60 -14.69
N GLU A 115 -40.46 -14.24 -14.54
CA GLU A 115 -40.93 -13.25 -13.56
C GLU A 115 -40.61 -13.67 -12.11
N VAL A 116 -40.89 -14.92 -11.74
CA VAL A 116 -40.53 -15.45 -10.40
C VAL A 116 -39.00 -15.45 -10.18
N PHE A 117 -38.21 -15.67 -11.24
CA PHE A 117 -36.76 -15.58 -11.18
C PHE A 117 -36.27 -14.13 -11.07
N LEU A 118 -36.86 -13.20 -11.82
CA LEU A 118 -36.58 -11.77 -11.79
C LEU A 118 -36.92 -11.15 -10.42
N GLN A 119 -38.08 -11.49 -9.85
CA GLN A 119 -38.46 -11.09 -8.49
C GLN A 119 -37.45 -11.59 -7.44
N ARG A 120 -36.99 -12.86 -7.53
CA ARG A 120 -35.92 -13.38 -6.66
C ARG A 120 -34.61 -12.60 -6.83
N LEU A 121 -34.22 -12.31 -8.07
CA LEU A 121 -32.98 -11.61 -8.43
C LEU A 121 -33.00 -10.16 -7.90
N MET A 122 -34.11 -9.42 -8.11
CA MET A 122 -34.29 -8.06 -7.62
C MET A 122 -34.41 -8.00 -6.10
N ALA A 123 -35.13 -8.93 -5.47
CA ALA A 123 -35.16 -9.05 -4.01
C ALA A 123 -33.76 -9.30 -3.42
N LEU A 124 -32.89 -10.04 -4.13
CA LEU A 124 -31.49 -10.22 -3.72
C LEU A 124 -30.68 -8.92 -3.82
N TYR A 125 -30.83 -8.12 -4.89
CA TYR A 125 -30.21 -6.80 -4.99
C TYR A 125 -30.69 -5.83 -3.91
N VAL A 126 -31.99 -5.83 -3.59
CA VAL A 126 -32.56 -5.00 -2.51
C VAL A 126 -32.18 -5.54 -1.12
N ALA A 127 -31.78 -6.81 -1.02
CA ALA A 127 -31.22 -7.38 0.21
C ALA A 127 -29.72 -7.08 0.42
N SER A 128 -28.94 -6.84 -0.64
CA SER A 128 -27.48 -6.62 -0.53
C SER A 128 -27.06 -5.14 -0.50
N HIS A 129 -27.82 -4.24 -1.12
CA HIS A 129 -27.46 -2.82 -1.26
C HIS A 129 -28.26 -1.90 -0.31
N TYR A 130 -27.64 -0.77 0.08
CA TYR A 130 -28.20 0.17 1.07
C TYR A 130 -29.33 1.06 0.54
N LYS A 131 -29.33 1.32 -0.78
CA LYS A 131 -30.38 2.04 -1.52
C LYS A 131 -30.31 1.58 -2.97
N ASN A 132 -31.44 1.15 -3.52
CA ASN A 132 -31.62 0.89 -4.94
C ASN A 132 -32.58 1.94 -5.53
N SER A 133 -32.69 1.97 -6.85
CA SER A 133 -33.69 2.77 -7.58
C SER A 133 -34.45 1.87 -8.56
N PRO A 134 -35.74 2.12 -8.85
CA PRO A 134 -36.45 1.40 -9.92
C PRO A 134 -35.74 1.53 -11.29
N ASN A 135 -35.05 2.65 -11.52
CA ASN A 135 -34.24 2.89 -12.71
C ASN A 135 -33.08 1.87 -12.86
N ASP A 136 -32.69 1.18 -11.78
CA ASP A 136 -31.71 0.09 -11.85
C ASP A 136 -32.21 -1.06 -12.74
N LEU A 137 -33.53 -1.32 -12.73
CA LEU A 137 -34.19 -2.34 -13.56
C LEU A 137 -34.22 -1.91 -15.03
N GLN A 138 -34.52 -0.63 -15.30
CA GLN A 138 -34.45 -0.05 -16.65
C GLN A 138 -33.01 -0.10 -17.21
N MET A 139 -32.01 0.23 -16.39
CA MET A 139 -30.59 0.12 -16.77
C MET A 139 -30.19 -1.32 -17.10
N LEU A 140 -30.76 -2.31 -16.40
CA LEU A 140 -30.57 -3.74 -16.65
C LEU A 140 -31.30 -4.26 -17.91
N SER A 141 -32.40 -3.63 -18.33
CA SER A 141 -33.07 -3.98 -19.60
C SER A 141 -32.44 -3.28 -20.80
N ASP A 142 -32.09 -2.00 -20.67
CA ASP A 142 -31.72 -1.10 -21.78
C ASP A 142 -30.25 -1.27 -22.24
N ALA A 143 -29.27 -0.96 -21.39
CA ALA A 143 -27.87 -0.85 -21.82
C ALA A 143 -27.24 -2.22 -22.13
N PRO A 144 -26.83 -2.54 -23.38
CA PRO A 144 -26.45 -3.90 -23.79
C PRO A 144 -25.16 -4.41 -23.12
N ALA A 145 -24.26 -3.51 -22.70
CA ALA A 145 -23.01 -3.85 -22.02
C ALA A 145 -23.17 -4.49 -20.63
N HIS A 146 -24.40 -4.59 -20.09
CA HIS A 146 -24.66 -5.26 -18.82
C HIS A 146 -24.83 -6.77 -18.95
N HIS A 147 -23.99 -7.52 -18.24
CA HIS A 147 -24.06 -8.98 -18.15
C HIS A 147 -24.46 -9.43 -16.74
N LEU A 148 -25.33 -10.43 -16.67
CA LEU A 148 -25.86 -10.99 -15.43
C LEU A 148 -25.37 -12.43 -15.24
N PHE A 149 -24.76 -12.70 -14.09
CA PHE A 149 -24.30 -14.03 -13.69
C PHE A 149 -24.94 -14.44 -12.37
N CYS A 150 -25.48 -15.65 -12.29
CA CYS A 150 -26.12 -16.21 -11.10
C CYS A 150 -25.35 -17.44 -10.60
N LEU A 151 -25.01 -17.47 -9.31
CA LEU A 151 -24.44 -18.64 -8.65
C LEU A 151 -25.59 -19.51 -8.11
N LEU A 152 -25.66 -20.75 -8.59
CA LEU A 152 -26.73 -21.69 -8.26
C LEU A 152 -26.18 -22.90 -7.48
N PRO A 153 -27.01 -23.54 -6.63
CA PRO A 153 -26.67 -24.85 -6.07
C PRO A 153 -26.59 -25.89 -7.18
N PRO A 154 -25.88 -27.01 -6.98
CA PRO A 154 -25.88 -28.12 -7.94
C PRO A 154 -27.31 -28.69 -8.06
N VAL A 155 -27.93 -28.51 -9.23
CA VAL A 155 -29.33 -28.91 -9.47
C VAL A 155 -29.40 -30.41 -9.72
N PRO A 156 -30.13 -31.20 -8.91
CA PRO A 156 -30.33 -32.62 -9.20
C PRO A 156 -31.21 -32.75 -10.47
N PRO A 157 -30.84 -33.60 -11.45
CA PRO A 157 -31.54 -33.69 -12.74
C PRO A 157 -32.97 -34.26 -12.66
N THR A 158 -33.46 -34.54 -11.45
CA THR A 158 -34.80 -35.05 -11.14
C THR A 158 -35.76 -33.97 -10.66
N GLN A 159 -35.32 -32.72 -10.47
CA GLN A 159 -36.19 -31.62 -9.98
C GLN A 159 -36.42 -30.54 -11.05
N ASN A 160 -37.61 -30.55 -11.65
CA ASN A 160 -38.11 -29.49 -12.53
C ASN A 160 -38.59 -28.25 -11.72
N ALA A 161 -37.83 -27.83 -10.72
CA ALA A 161 -38.12 -26.68 -9.87
C ALA A 161 -37.13 -25.54 -10.19
N LEU A 162 -37.61 -24.28 -10.16
CA LEU A 162 -36.75 -23.11 -10.36
C LEU A 162 -35.66 -23.06 -9.26
N PRO A 163 -34.37 -23.19 -9.62
CA PRO A 163 -33.29 -23.20 -8.64
C PRO A 163 -33.22 -21.89 -7.86
N GLU A 164 -32.67 -21.97 -6.66
CA GLU A 164 -32.57 -20.82 -5.77
C GLU A 164 -31.24 -20.07 -5.98
N VAL A 165 -31.32 -18.74 -6.01
CA VAL A 165 -30.20 -17.88 -6.42
C VAL A 165 -29.38 -17.48 -5.19
N LEU A 166 -28.23 -18.11 -5.00
CA LEU A 166 -27.38 -17.91 -3.82
C LEU A 166 -26.62 -16.58 -3.87
N ALA A 167 -26.15 -16.22 -5.07
CA ALA A 167 -25.50 -14.95 -5.36
C ALA A 167 -25.76 -14.51 -6.81
N VAL A 168 -25.71 -13.19 -7.05
CA VAL A 168 -25.80 -12.57 -8.38
C VAL A 168 -24.65 -11.59 -8.54
N ILE A 169 -24.02 -11.58 -9.72
CA ILE A 169 -23.04 -10.58 -10.12
C ILE A 169 -23.57 -9.83 -11.36
N GLN A 170 -23.60 -8.50 -11.26
CA GLN A 170 -23.80 -7.60 -12.40
C GLN A 170 -22.42 -7.12 -12.88
N VAL A 171 -22.08 -7.42 -14.13
CA VAL A 171 -20.94 -6.83 -14.84
C VAL A 171 -21.44 -5.75 -15.80
N CYS A 172 -20.59 -4.79 -16.09
CA CYS A 172 -20.72 -3.84 -17.18
C CYS A 172 -19.40 -3.89 -17.95
N LEU A 173 -19.44 -4.12 -19.26
CA LEU A 173 -18.28 -3.85 -20.10
C LEU A 173 -18.10 -2.32 -20.17
N GLU A 174 -16.87 -1.85 -20.04
CA GLU A 174 -16.44 -0.44 -20.12
C GLU A 174 -15.07 -0.39 -20.81
N GLY A 175 -14.87 0.41 -21.86
CA GLY A 175 -13.58 0.48 -22.54
C GLY A 175 -13.65 0.82 -24.03
N GLU A 176 -12.57 0.50 -24.75
CA GLU A 176 -12.43 0.66 -26.21
C GLU A 176 -12.69 2.10 -26.71
N ILE A 177 -12.52 3.09 -25.83
CA ILE A 177 -12.80 4.49 -26.13
C ILE A 177 -11.69 5.04 -27.03
N SER A 178 -12.07 5.60 -28.18
CA SER A 178 -11.09 6.15 -29.12
C SER A 178 -10.23 7.24 -28.46
N ARG A 179 -8.89 7.12 -28.60
CA ARG A 179 -7.90 8.04 -28.01
C ARG A 179 -8.19 9.53 -28.30
N GLN A 180 -8.74 9.82 -29.47
CA GLN A 180 -9.15 11.18 -29.84
C GLN A 180 -10.37 11.69 -29.06
N SER A 181 -11.32 10.83 -28.71
CA SER A 181 -12.42 11.15 -27.79
C SER A 181 -11.88 11.44 -26.38
N ILE A 182 -10.96 10.62 -25.88
CA ILE A 182 -10.36 10.79 -24.55
C ILE A 182 -9.65 12.16 -24.45
N LEU A 183 -8.80 12.50 -25.44
CA LEU A 183 -8.10 13.78 -25.50
C LEU A 183 -9.06 14.98 -25.64
N ASN A 184 -10.15 14.84 -26.40
CA ASN A 184 -11.19 15.87 -26.51
C ASN A 184 -11.96 16.07 -25.19
N SER A 185 -12.23 15.01 -24.43
CA SER A 185 -12.89 15.10 -23.13
C SER A 185 -11.97 15.65 -22.04
N LEU A 186 -10.70 15.23 -22.01
CA LEU A 186 -9.68 15.72 -21.09
C LEU A 186 -9.46 17.23 -21.26
N SER A 187 -9.35 17.71 -22.51
CA SER A 187 -9.18 19.14 -22.82
C SER A 187 -10.44 19.99 -22.62
N ARG A 188 -11.64 19.39 -22.63
CA ARG A 188 -12.93 20.09 -22.44
C ARG A 188 -13.52 19.95 -21.03
N GLY A 189 -12.94 19.11 -20.18
CA GLY A 189 -13.44 18.82 -18.82
C GLY A 189 -14.83 18.18 -18.78
N LYS A 190 -15.29 17.58 -19.89
CA LYS A 190 -16.64 16.97 -20.01
C LYS A 190 -16.53 15.46 -20.00
N LYS A 191 -17.20 14.82 -19.03
CA LYS A 191 -17.36 13.37 -18.98
C LYS A 191 -18.61 12.98 -19.77
N ALA A 192 -18.50 11.94 -20.60
CA ALA A 192 -19.65 11.31 -21.22
C ALA A 192 -20.45 10.51 -20.17
N SER A 193 -21.73 10.25 -20.46
CA SER A 193 -22.56 9.36 -19.64
C SER A 193 -22.25 7.90 -19.98
N GLY A 194 -21.24 7.34 -19.30
CA GLY A 194 -20.75 5.97 -19.50
C GLY A 194 -19.43 5.73 -18.73
N ASP A 195 -18.86 4.53 -18.90
CA ASP A 195 -17.43 4.22 -18.72
C ASP A 195 -16.73 4.87 -17.51
N LEU A 196 -17.25 4.61 -16.31
CA LEU A 196 -16.80 5.26 -15.09
C LEU A 196 -15.31 5.01 -14.81
N ILE A 197 -14.82 3.80 -15.06
CA ILE A 197 -13.43 3.44 -14.77
C ILE A 197 -12.47 4.04 -15.81
N PRO A 198 -12.65 3.86 -17.14
CA PRO A 198 -11.86 4.56 -18.16
C PRO A 198 -11.78 6.08 -17.93
N TRP A 199 -12.90 6.76 -17.71
CA TRP A 199 -12.91 8.21 -17.51
C TRP A 199 -12.21 8.65 -16.23
N THR A 200 -12.41 7.94 -15.11
CA THR A 200 -11.82 8.35 -13.82
C THR A 200 -10.33 8.05 -13.74
N VAL A 201 -9.86 6.94 -14.33
CA VAL A 201 -8.44 6.59 -14.34
C VAL A 201 -7.67 7.49 -15.31
N SER A 202 -8.17 7.66 -16.54
CA SER A 202 -7.51 8.53 -17.54
C SER A 202 -7.42 10.00 -17.09
N GLU A 203 -8.44 10.52 -16.39
CA GLU A 203 -8.39 11.85 -15.77
C GLU A 203 -7.35 11.92 -14.63
N GLN A 204 -7.31 10.90 -13.76
CA GLN A 204 -6.49 10.90 -12.55
C GLN A 204 -5.00 10.59 -12.79
N PHE A 205 -4.65 9.94 -13.89
CA PHE A 205 -3.25 9.68 -14.29
C PHE A 205 -2.81 10.49 -15.52
N GLN A 206 -3.73 11.20 -16.18
CA GLN A 206 -3.52 11.89 -17.47
C GLN A 206 -3.04 10.96 -18.59
N ASP A 207 -3.35 9.67 -18.46
CA ASP A 207 -3.00 8.60 -19.38
C ASP A 207 -4.15 8.37 -20.38
N PRO A 208 -3.96 8.67 -21.68
CA PRO A 208 -4.99 8.48 -22.70
C PRO A 208 -5.06 7.04 -23.24
N ASP A 209 -4.08 6.19 -22.94
CA ASP A 209 -3.97 4.84 -23.50
C ASP A 209 -4.73 3.83 -22.61
N PHE A 210 -4.80 4.05 -21.30
CA PHE A 210 -5.66 3.24 -20.40
C PHE A 210 -7.12 3.19 -20.85
N GLY A 211 -7.69 4.31 -21.35
CA GLY A 211 -9.09 4.35 -21.79
C GLY A 211 -9.37 3.62 -23.12
N GLY A 212 -8.33 3.21 -23.85
CA GLY A 212 -8.45 2.36 -25.04
C GLY A 212 -8.51 0.86 -24.73
N LEU A 213 -8.16 0.45 -23.51
CA LEU A 213 -8.26 -0.94 -23.04
C LEU A 213 -9.73 -1.37 -22.91
N SER A 214 -9.98 -2.68 -22.93
CA SER A 214 -11.31 -3.28 -22.74
C SER A 214 -11.44 -3.86 -21.32
N GLY A 215 -12.46 -3.45 -20.56
CA GLY A 215 -12.53 -3.72 -19.12
C GLY A 215 -13.90 -4.16 -18.61
N GLY A 216 -13.91 -5.09 -17.65
CA GLY A 216 -15.13 -5.56 -16.98
C GLY A 216 -15.34 -4.87 -15.63
N ARG A 217 -16.21 -3.87 -15.56
CA ARG A 217 -16.63 -3.26 -14.29
C ARG A 217 -17.68 -4.14 -13.60
N VAL A 218 -17.31 -4.77 -12.49
CA VAL A 218 -18.28 -5.37 -11.56
C VAL A 218 -19.06 -4.24 -10.87
N VAL A 219 -20.35 -4.13 -11.18
CA VAL A 219 -21.24 -3.06 -10.69
C VAL A 219 -21.84 -3.42 -9.34
N ARG A 220 -22.35 -4.66 -9.23
CA ARG A 220 -23.05 -5.16 -8.05
C ARG A 220 -22.70 -6.63 -7.81
N ILE A 221 -22.52 -6.99 -6.54
CA ILE A 221 -22.51 -8.37 -6.08
C ILE A 221 -23.57 -8.48 -4.98
N ALA A 222 -24.62 -9.25 -5.25
CA ALA A 222 -25.60 -9.64 -4.26
C ALA A 222 -25.28 -11.05 -3.77
N VAL A 223 -25.27 -11.24 -2.44
CA VAL A 223 -25.23 -12.55 -1.79
C VAL A 223 -26.38 -12.59 -0.80
N HIS A 224 -27.15 -13.67 -0.82
CA HIS A 224 -28.27 -13.91 0.09
C HIS A 224 -27.90 -13.58 1.55
N PRO A 225 -28.72 -12.81 2.30
CA PRO A 225 -28.34 -12.28 3.60
C PRO A 225 -27.86 -13.34 4.59
N ASP A 226 -28.51 -14.50 4.61
CA ASP A 226 -28.18 -15.61 5.53
C ASP A 226 -26.90 -16.37 5.11
N TYR A 227 -26.37 -16.12 3.92
CA TYR A 227 -25.12 -16.70 3.40
C TYR A 227 -23.94 -15.70 3.37
N GLN A 228 -24.13 -14.49 3.91
CA GLN A 228 -23.08 -13.47 4.01
C GLN A 228 -21.99 -13.92 5.00
N GLY A 229 -20.80 -14.23 4.47
CA GLY A 229 -19.65 -14.72 5.23
C GLY A 229 -19.21 -16.14 4.86
N MET A 230 -20.06 -16.91 4.17
CA MET A 230 -19.79 -18.34 3.82
C MET A 230 -18.94 -18.55 2.55
N GLY A 231 -18.49 -17.48 1.89
CA GLY A 231 -17.54 -17.57 0.77
C GLY A 231 -18.15 -17.65 -0.64
N TYR A 232 -19.48 -17.75 -0.80
CA TYR A 232 -20.13 -17.80 -2.12
C TYR A 232 -19.79 -16.61 -3.03
N GLY A 233 -19.75 -15.39 -2.50
CA GLY A 233 -19.37 -14.20 -3.29
C GLY A 233 -17.93 -14.24 -3.80
N SER A 234 -17.00 -14.85 -3.05
CA SER A 234 -15.62 -15.09 -3.50
C SER A 234 -15.53 -16.22 -4.53
N ARG A 235 -16.32 -17.29 -4.38
CA ARG A 235 -16.43 -18.36 -5.39
C ARG A 235 -16.98 -17.83 -6.71
N ALA A 236 -18.05 -17.04 -6.66
CA ALA A 236 -18.64 -16.43 -7.85
C ALA A 236 -17.66 -15.48 -8.58
N LEU A 237 -16.87 -14.69 -7.83
CA LEU A 237 -15.78 -13.89 -8.42
C LEU A 237 -14.66 -14.77 -9.00
N GLN A 238 -14.28 -15.87 -8.37
CA GLN A 238 -13.27 -16.79 -8.90
C GLN A 238 -13.72 -17.44 -10.21
N LEU A 239 -14.96 -17.93 -10.28
CA LEU A 239 -15.54 -18.49 -11.50
C LEU A 239 -15.65 -17.44 -12.62
N LEU A 240 -16.04 -16.21 -12.28
CA LEU A 240 -16.09 -15.07 -13.22
C LEU A 240 -14.70 -14.67 -13.72
N GLN A 241 -13.67 -14.69 -12.85
CA GLN A 241 -12.28 -14.47 -13.25
C GLN A 241 -11.82 -15.59 -14.19
N MET A 242 -12.06 -16.85 -13.86
CA MET A 242 -11.73 -18.00 -14.71
C MET A 242 -12.45 -17.99 -16.08
N TYR A 243 -13.64 -17.38 -16.17
CA TYR A 243 -14.38 -17.18 -17.42
C TYR A 243 -13.70 -16.17 -18.35
N TYR A 244 -13.41 -14.96 -17.86
CA TYR A 244 -12.73 -13.95 -18.66
C TYR A 244 -11.22 -14.20 -18.85
N GLU A 245 -10.59 -15.03 -17.99
CA GLU A 245 -9.26 -15.63 -18.20
C GLU A 245 -9.30 -16.84 -19.16
N GLY A 246 -10.42 -17.10 -19.86
CA GLY A 246 -10.52 -18.14 -20.89
C GLY A 246 -10.33 -19.59 -20.43
N ARG A 247 -10.29 -19.85 -19.11
CA ARG A 247 -9.94 -21.18 -18.55
C ARG A 247 -11.05 -22.22 -18.71
N PHE A 248 -12.24 -21.83 -19.15
CA PHE A 248 -13.31 -22.75 -19.53
C PHE A 248 -13.22 -23.03 -21.04
N PRO A 249 -12.93 -24.27 -21.47
CA PRO A 249 -12.99 -24.61 -22.89
C PRO A 249 -14.45 -24.51 -23.36
N CYS A 250 -14.70 -23.62 -24.33
CA CYS A 250 -16.01 -23.53 -24.96
C CYS A 250 -16.26 -24.83 -25.74
N LEU A 251 -17.44 -25.43 -25.55
CA LEU A 251 -17.77 -26.73 -26.15
C LEU A 251 -18.20 -26.64 -27.62
N GLU A 252 -18.39 -25.42 -28.14
CA GLU A 252 -18.80 -25.17 -29.52
C GLU A 252 -17.62 -24.59 -30.32
N GLU A 253 -16.95 -25.44 -31.12
CA GLU A 253 -15.84 -25.03 -32.02
C GLU A 253 -16.24 -24.04 -33.13
N LYS A 254 -17.52 -23.66 -33.18
CA LYS A 254 -18.03 -22.64 -34.10
C LYS A 254 -18.52 -21.47 -33.28
N VAL A 255 -17.88 -20.32 -33.49
CA VAL A 255 -18.60 -19.05 -33.36
C VAL A 255 -19.74 -19.11 -34.36
N VAL A 256 -20.92 -19.49 -33.90
CA VAL A 256 -22.14 -19.19 -34.63
C VAL A 256 -22.22 -17.68 -34.62
N GLU A 257 -21.85 -17.06 -35.75
CA GLU A 257 -22.29 -15.71 -36.11
C GLU A 257 -23.81 -15.73 -36.12
N THR A 258 -24.37 -15.62 -34.91
CA THR A 258 -25.80 -15.72 -34.70
C THR A 258 -26.30 -14.36 -35.12
N SER A 259 -26.64 -14.26 -36.40
CA SER A 259 -27.34 -13.13 -37.00
C SER A 259 -28.72 -13.05 -36.35
N GLN A 260 -28.75 -12.56 -35.10
CA GLN A 260 -29.93 -12.18 -34.35
C GLN A 260 -30.46 -10.84 -34.90
N GLU A 261 -30.64 -10.81 -36.23
CA GLU A 261 -31.72 -10.05 -36.84
C GLU A 261 -33.04 -10.67 -36.35
N ILE A 262 -33.35 -10.39 -35.09
CA ILE A 262 -34.69 -10.54 -34.54
C ILE A 262 -35.56 -9.72 -35.48
N HIS A 263 -36.39 -10.38 -36.28
CA HIS A 263 -37.28 -9.70 -37.23
C HIS A 263 -38.17 -8.72 -36.48
N THR A 264 -37.77 -7.46 -36.47
CA THR A 264 -38.57 -6.34 -36.01
C THR A 264 -39.71 -6.20 -37.00
N VAL A 265 -40.91 -6.57 -36.57
CA VAL A 265 -42.13 -6.24 -37.31
C VAL A 265 -42.14 -4.71 -37.47
N SER A 266 -42.21 -4.23 -38.71
CA SER A 266 -42.03 -2.82 -39.00
C SER A 266 -43.08 -1.98 -38.26
N SER A 267 -42.62 -1.02 -37.46
CA SER A 267 -43.45 -0.20 -36.57
C SER A 267 -44.45 0.72 -37.30
N GLU A 268 -44.41 0.76 -38.63
CA GLU A 268 -45.38 1.44 -39.49
C GLU A 268 -46.69 0.66 -39.67
N ALA A 269 -46.74 -0.62 -39.25
CA ALA A 269 -47.83 -1.54 -39.57
C ALA A 269 -48.84 -1.81 -38.43
N VAL A 270 -48.62 -1.29 -37.20
CA VAL A 270 -49.47 -1.58 -36.04
C VAL A 270 -49.80 -0.29 -35.28
N SER A 271 -51.09 -0.05 -35.03
CA SER A 271 -51.54 1.05 -34.17
C SER A 271 -51.25 0.76 -32.69
N LEU A 272 -50.93 1.79 -31.89
CA LEU A 272 -50.68 1.67 -30.44
C LEU A 272 -51.85 1.08 -29.62
N LEU A 273 -53.03 0.92 -30.22
CA LEU A 273 -54.22 0.28 -29.63
C LEU A 273 -54.40 -1.18 -30.06
N GLU A 274 -53.54 -1.70 -30.93
CA GLU A 274 -53.63 -3.02 -31.57
C GLU A 274 -52.38 -3.89 -31.32
N GLU A 275 -51.39 -3.40 -30.57
CA GLU A 275 -50.21 -4.17 -30.16
C GLU A 275 -50.55 -5.30 -29.17
N VAL A 276 -50.90 -6.47 -29.72
CA VAL A 276 -51.07 -7.70 -28.92
C VAL A 276 -49.69 -8.24 -28.53
N VAL A 277 -49.19 -7.77 -27.38
CA VAL A 277 -47.95 -8.26 -26.76
C VAL A 277 -48.06 -9.76 -26.49
N THR A 278 -47.47 -10.56 -27.38
CA THR A 278 -47.40 -12.03 -27.26
C THR A 278 -45.99 -12.46 -26.90
N PRO A 279 -45.82 -13.51 -26.08
CA PRO A 279 -44.49 -14.03 -25.78
C PRO A 279 -43.83 -14.55 -27.07
N ARG A 280 -42.55 -14.19 -27.26
CA ARG A 280 -41.74 -14.62 -28.42
C ARG A 280 -41.70 -16.15 -28.46
N LYS A 281 -41.92 -16.75 -29.63
CA LYS A 281 -42.16 -18.19 -29.78
C LYS A 281 -40.90 -19.04 -29.62
N ASP A 282 -39.80 -18.58 -30.20
CA ASP A 282 -38.49 -19.20 -30.10
C ASP A 282 -37.61 -18.34 -29.19
N LEU A 283 -37.45 -18.77 -27.94
CA LEU A 283 -36.61 -18.12 -26.93
C LEU A 283 -35.44 -19.05 -26.57
N PRO A 284 -34.20 -18.53 -26.50
CA PRO A 284 -33.08 -19.28 -25.94
C PRO A 284 -33.30 -19.62 -24.45
N PRO A 285 -32.52 -20.53 -23.85
CA PRO A 285 -32.66 -20.86 -22.44
C PRO A 285 -32.31 -19.66 -21.53
N LEU A 286 -33.04 -19.53 -20.41
CA LEU A 286 -32.84 -18.47 -19.41
C LEU A 286 -31.47 -18.51 -18.74
N LEU A 287 -30.93 -19.72 -18.57
CA LEU A 287 -29.66 -20.00 -17.93
C LEU A 287 -28.78 -20.73 -18.94
N LEU A 288 -27.65 -20.12 -19.28
CA LEU A 288 -26.57 -20.71 -20.08
C LEU A 288 -25.40 -21.05 -19.15
N LYS A 289 -24.73 -22.18 -19.38
CA LYS A 289 -23.47 -22.50 -18.69
C LYS A 289 -22.32 -21.68 -19.28
N LEU A 290 -21.29 -21.43 -18.47
CA LEU A 290 -20.09 -20.72 -18.92
C LEU A 290 -19.36 -21.42 -20.09
N ASN A 291 -19.53 -22.73 -20.25
CA ASN A 291 -18.92 -23.49 -21.36
C ASN A 291 -19.70 -23.35 -22.68
N GLU A 292 -20.95 -22.88 -22.64
CA GLU A 292 -21.86 -22.72 -23.78
C GLU A 292 -21.76 -21.34 -24.43
N ARG A 293 -20.97 -20.41 -23.84
CA ARG A 293 -20.77 -19.05 -24.34
C ARG A 293 -19.27 -18.69 -24.32
N PRO A 294 -18.69 -18.21 -25.43
CA PRO A 294 -17.34 -17.64 -25.39
C PRO A 294 -17.34 -16.30 -24.64
N ALA A 295 -16.33 -16.08 -23.80
CA ALA A 295 -16.14 -14.82 -23.08
C ALA A 295 -15.61 -13.71 -24.00
N GLU A 296 -15.99 -12.47 -23.71
CA GLU A 296 -15.33 -11.29 -24.27
C GLU A 296 -13.87 -11.22 -23.77
N ARG A 297 -12.95 -10.74 -24.61
CA ARG A 297 -11.58 -10.45 -24.21
C ARG A 297 -11.58 -9.17 -23.37
N LEU A 298 -10.98 -9.21 -22.19
CA LEU A 298 -10.87 -8.07 -21.27
C LEU A 298 -9.46 -8.02 -20.67
N ASP A 299 -8.86 -6.85 -20.65
CA ASP A 299 -7.51 -6.60 -20.11
C ASP A 299 -7.52 -6.44 -18.58
N TYR A 300 -8.67 -6.03 -18.02
CA TYR A 300 -8.85 -5.86 -16.58
C TYR A 300 -10.29 -6.10 -16.10
N LEU A 301 -10.43 -6.48 -14.83
CA LEU A 301 -11.66 -6.31 -14.06
C LEU A 301 -11.52 -5.13 -13.10
N GLY A 302 -12.57 -4.31 -13.03
CA GLY A 302 -12.66 -3.17 -12.13
C GLY A 302 -13.86 -3.27 -11.20
N VAL A 303 -13.83 -2.53 -10.09
CA VAL A 303 -14.98 -2.30 -9.23
C VAL A 303 -14.95 -0.86 -8.70
N SER A 304 -16.12 -0.24 -8.57
CA SER A 304 -16.32 1.04 -7.88
C SER A 304 -17.32 0.85 -6.75
N TYR A 305 -16.95 1.15 -5.50
CA TYR A 305 -17.79 0.91 -4.32
C TYR A 305 -17.50 1.88 -3.16
N GLY A 306 -18.41 1.97 -2.19
CA GLY A 306 -18.24 2.74 -0.95
C GLY A 306 -17.25 2.08 0.02
N LEU A 307 -16.23 2.83 0.44
CA LEU A 307 -15.09 2.32 1.21
C LEU A 307 -15.50 1.86 2.62
N THR A 308 -15.82 0.57 2.77
CA THR A 308 -15.98 -0.07 4.08
C THR A 308 -14.85 -1.05 4.42
N PRO A 309 -14.49 -1.24 5.71
CA PRO A 309 -13.48 -2.21 6.12
C PRO A 309 -13.82 -3.68 5.76
N ARG A 310 -15.11 -4.00 5.54
CA ARG A 310 -15.55 -5.33 5.13
C ARG A 310 -15.33 -5.57 3.64
N LEU A 311 -15.78 -4.64 2.78
CA LEU A 311 -15.61 -4.74 1.33
C LEU A 311 -14.12 -4.64 0.93
N LEU A 312 -13.34 -3.76 1.56
CA LEU A 312 -11.89 -3.66 1.30
C LEU A 312 -11.16 -4.99 1.58
N LYS A 313 -11.52 -5.71 2.65
CA LYS A 313 -10.96 -7.03 2.97
C LYS A 313 -11.41 -8.11 1.98
N PHE A 314 -12.62 -8.01 1.44
CA PHE A 314 -13.14 -8.91 0.41
C PHE A 314 -12.39 -8.72 -0.91
N TRP A 315 -12.33 -7.50 -1.44
CA TRP A 315 -11.68 -7.20 -2.72
C TRP A 315 -10.17 -7.48 -2.70
N LYS A 316 -9.47 -7.17 -1.60
CA LYS A 316 -8.05 -7.53 -1.45
C LYS A 316 -7.81 -9.04 -1.40
N ARG A 317 -8.75 -9.85 -0.87
CA ARG A 317 -8.68 -11.33 -0.94
C ARG A 317 -8.94 -11.86 -2.35
N ALA A 318 -9.71 -11.14 -3.17
CA ALA A 318 -10.03 -11.51 -4.56
C ALA A 318 -9.00 -11.02 -5.61
N GLY A 319 -7.82 -10.58 -5.17
CA GLY A 319 -6.71 -10.16 -6.05
C GLY A 319 -6.63 -8.66 -6.37
N PHE A 320 -7.66 -7.87 -6.05
CA PHE A 320 -7.76 -6.48 -6.53
C PHE A 320 -6.78 -5.50 -5.84
N VAL A 321 -6.45 -4.44 -6.56
CA VAL A 321 -5.51 -3.36 -6.18
C VAL A 321 -6.24 -2.02 -6.16
N PRO A 322 -6.18 -1.22 -5.08
CA PRO A 322 -6.76 0.13 -5.08
C PRO A 322 -5.98 1.07 -6.00
N VAL A 323 -6.68 1.77 -6.88
CA VAL A 323 -6.09 2.65 -7.90
C VAL A 323 -6.59 4.10 -7.76
N TYR A 324 -7.82 4.29 -7.27
CA TYR A 324 -8.37 5.61 -6.95
C TYR A 324 -9.23 5.57 -5.69
N LEU A 325 -9.25 6.70 -4.97
CA LEU A 325 -10.15 6.95 -3.84
C LEU A 325 -10.60 8.41 -3.88
N ARG A 326 -11.91 8.63 -3.98
CA ARG A 326 -12.51 9.95 -4.07
C ARG A 326 -12.34 10.72 -2.75
N GLN A 327 -11.80 11.93 -2.82
CA GLN A 327 -11.62 12.78 -1.64
C GLN A 327 -12.95 13.27 -1.06
N THR A 328 -13.91 13.67 -1.91
CA THR A 328 -15.26 14.00 -1.43
C THR A 328 -16.04 12.72 -1.08
N PRO A 329 -16.60 12.58 0.13
CA PRO A 329 -17.55 11.52 0.43
C PRO A 329 -18.84 11.72 -0.39
N ASN A 330 -19.63 10.66 -0.51
CA ASN A 330 -20.97 10.72 -1.12
C ASN A 330 -22.02 11.10 -0.06
N ASP A 331 -22.69 12.25 -0.25
CA ASP A 331 -23.65 12.84 0.70
C ASP A 331 -24.74 11.86 1.18
N LEU A 332 -25.15 10.91 0.33
CA LEU A 332 -26.17 9.90 0.64
C LEU A 332 -25.71 8.80 1.61
N THR A 333 -24.40 8.66 1.84
CA THR A 333 -23.81 7.52 2.59
C THR A 333 -22.72 7.92 3.59
N GLY A 334 -22.09 9.08 3.41
CA GLY A 334 -20.86 9.46 4.10
C GLY A 334 -19.62 8.68 3.65
N GLU A 335 -19.76 7.71 2.75
CA GLU A 335 -18.66 6.84 2.30
C GLU A 335 -17.90 7.45 1.11
N HIS A 336 -16.61 7.15 1.03
CA HIS A 336 -15.74 7.56 -0.08
C HIS A 336 -15.76 6.50 -1.18
N SER A 337 -15.98 6.89 -2.43
CA SER A 337 -15.94 5.98 -3.57
C SER A 337 -14.50 5.52 -3.84
N CYS A 338 -14.25 4.22 -3.75
CA CYS A 338 -12.97 3.60 -4.08
C CYS A 338 -13.09 2.80 -5.39
N ILE A 339 -12.13 2.99 -6.29
CA ILE A 339 -11.97 2.15 -7.49
C ILE A 339 -10.77 1.22 -7.26
N MET A 340 -11.01 -0.08 -7.48
CA MET A 340 -9.98 -1.11 -7.46
C MET A 340 -9.97 -1.88 -8.78
N LEU A 341 -8.78 -2.24 -9.27
CA LEU A 341 -8.56 -2.98 -10.51
C LEU A 341 -7.82 -4.30 -10.24
N LYS A 342 -8.03 -5.30 -11.10
CA LYS A 342 -7.22 -6.52 -11.24
C LYS A 342 -6.98 -6.71 -12.74
N THR A 343 -5.73 -6.86 -13.19
CA THR A 343 -5.43 -7.27 -14.56
C THR A 343 -5.97 -8.69 -14.83
N LEU A 344 -6.46 -8.90 -16.04
CA LEU A 344 -6.69 -10.23 -16.59
C LEU A 344 -5.68 -10.41 -17.73
N SER A 345 -4.65 -11.19 -17.47
CA SER A 345 -3.59 -11.45 -18.44
C SER A 345 -3.26 -12.93 -18.38
N ASP A 346 -3.15 -13.57 -19.55
CA ASP A 346 -2.56 -14.89 -19.64
C ASP A 346 -1.13 -14.87 -19.09
N GLU A 347 -0.68 -15.99 -18.53
CA GLU A 347 0.62 -16.12 -17.86
C GLU A 347 1.83 -15.89 -18.80
N SER A 348 1.55 -15.76 -20.11
CA SER A 348 2.49 -15.46 -21.20
C SER A 348 2.95 -13.99 -21.28
N GLU A 349 2.13 -13.01 -20.89
CA GLU A 349 2.39 -11.57 -21.12
C GLU A 349 2.61 -10.78 -19.82
N ALA A 350 3.64 -11.16 -19.07
CA ALA A 350 3.99 -10.55 -17.78
C ALA A 350 4.21 -9.02 -17.82
N ASP A 351 4.65 -8.46 -18.96
CA ASP A 351 4.87 -7.01 -19.13
C ASP A 351 3.57 -6.20 -19.08
N GLN A 352 2.41 -6.77 -19.48
CA GLN A 352 1.13 -6.07 -19.37
C GLN A 352 0.75 -5.77 -17.91
N GLY A 353 1.25 -6.53 -16.93
CA GLY A 353 1.04 -6.26 -15.51
C GLY A 353 1.72 -4.98 -15.00
N ALA A 354 2.66 -4.40 -15.74
CA ALA A 354 3.51 -3.31 -15.28
C ALA A 354 2.74 -2.00 -14.99
N TRP A 355 1.71 -1.67 -15.78
CA TRP A 355 0.94 -0.43 -15.58
C TRP A 355 0.18 -0.42 -14.25
N LEU A 356 -0.35 -1.57 -13.81
CA LEU A 356 -1.06 -1.68 -12.53
C LEU A 356 -0.10 -1.47 -11.34
N ALA A 357 1.15 -1.92 -11.46
CA ALA A 357 2.20 -1.66 -10.47
C ALA A 357 2.63 -0.17 -10.46
N ALA A 358 2.68 0.48 -11.61
CA ALA A 358 2.95 1.92 -11.71
C ALA A 358 1.82 2.77 -11.10
N PHE A 359 0.57 2.49 -11.45
CA PHE A 359 -0.62 3.13 -10.86
C PHE A 359 -0.69 2.89 -9.34
N TRP A 360 -0.32 1.69 -8.86
CA TRP A 360 -0.23 1.40 -7.43
C TRP A 360 0.86 2.24 -6.73
N LYS A 361 2.04 2.40 -7.34
CA LYS A 361 3.14 3.21 -6.81
C LYS A 361 2.72 4.67 -6.64
N ASP A 362 2.05 5.25 -7.64
CA ASP A 362 1.58 6.63 -7.55
C ASP A 362 0.33 6.78 -6.66
N PHE A 363 -0.65 5.87 -6.72
CA PHE A 363 -1.76 5.85 -5.76
C PHE A 363 -1.25 5.83 -4.31
N ARG A 364 -0.25 4.99 -4.00
CA ARG A 364 0.40 4.93 -2.68
C ARG A 364 1.04 6.28 -2.31
N ARG A 365 1.81 6.90 -3.22
CA ARG A 365 2.44 8.21 -3.00
C ARG A 365 1.41 9.32 -2.73
N ARG A 366 0.33 9.37 -3.53
CA ARG A 366 -0.76 10.34 -3.41
C ARG A 366 -1.60 10.12 -2.16
N PHE A 367 -1.99 8.87 -1.87
CA PHE A 367 -2.75 8.52 -0.67
C PHE A 367 -2.02 8.94 0.61
N LEU A 368 -0.71 8.67 0.71
CA LEU A 368 0.11 9.08 1.86
C LEU A 368 0.17 10.60 2.05
N ALA A 369 0.10 11.39 0.97
CA ALA A 369 0.02 12.85 1.04
C ALA A 369 -1.39 13.37 1.37
N LEU A 370 -2.45 12.59 1.08
CA LEU A 370 -3.84 12.96 1.34
C LEU A 370 -4.36 12.54 2.73
N LEU A 371 -3.60 11.72 3.48
CA LEU A 371 -3.95 11.24 4.82
C LEU A 371 -4.13 12.35 5.87
N SER A 372 -3.44 13.48 5.71
CA SER A 372 -3.52 14.63 6.62
C SER A 372 -4.74 15.52 6.37
N TYR A 373 -5.35 15.40 5.18
CA TYR A 373 -6.52 16.17 4.76
C TYR A 373 -7.82 15.41 5.12
N GLN A 374 -8.75 15.25 4.18
CA GLN A 374 -10.05 14.61 4.44
C GLN A 374 -9.95 13.18 5.00
N PHE A 375 -8.90 12.43 4.62
CA PHE A 375 -8.67 11.06 5.08
C PHE A 375 -8.10 10.97 6.51
N SER A 376 -7.88 12.09 7.19
CA SER A 376 -7.61 12.13 8.64
C SER A 376 -8.78 11.53 9.43
N THR A 377 -10.01 11.65 8.91
CA THR A 377 -11.22 11.04 9.50
C THR A 377 -11.20 9.51 9.55
N PHE A 378 -10.37 8.83 8.74
CA PHE A 378 -10.33 7.36 8.71
C PHE A 378 -9.66 6.77 9.95
N SER A 379 -10.16 5.62 10.40
CA SER A 379 -9.50 4.82 11.44
C SER A 379 -8.13 4.30 10.94
N PRO A 380 -7.02 4.44 11.69
CA PRO A 380 -5.69 3.98 11.31
C PRO A 380 -5.60 2.53 10.82
N PRO A 381 -6.25 1.51 11.44
CA PRO A 381 -6.28 0.16 10.88
C PRO A 381 -6.99 0.05 9.51
N LEU A 382 -7.93 0.94 9.16
CA LEU A 382 -8.48 1.01 7.81
C LEU A 382 -7.44 1.59 6.83
N ALA A 383 -6.84 2.73 7.16
CA ALA A 383 -5.83 3.38 6.33
C ALA A 383 -4.59 2.49 6.10
N LEU A 384 -4.12 1.79 7.14
CA LEU A 384 -3.06 0.79 7.05
C LEU A 384 -3.46 -0.37 6.12
N ASN A 385 -4.68 -0.87 6.23
CA ASN A 385 -5.19 -1.95 5.39
C ASN A 385 -5.40 -1.50 3.94
N ILE A 386 -5.57 -0.21 3.65
CA ILE A 386 -5.50 0.34 2.28
C ILE A 386 -4.07 0.25 1.76
N ILE A 387 -3.10 0.84 2.48
CA ILE A 387 -1.68 0.92 2.08
C ILE A 387 -1.03 -0.47 1.93
N GLN A 388 -1.35 -1.41 2.82
CA GLN A 388 -0.85 -2.78 2.73
C GLN A 388 -1.65 -3.54 1.66
N ASN A 389 -1.04 -3.77 0.51
CA ASN A 389 -1.51 -4.76 -0.45
C ASN A 389 -0.45 -5.87 -0.61
N ARG A 390 -0.89 -7.13 -0.65
CA ARG A 390 -0.03 -8.30 -0.90
C ARG A 390 -0.02 -8.72 -2.38
N ASN A 391 -0.98 -8.22 -3.16
CA ASN A 391 -1.25 -8.64 -4.53
C ASN A 391 -0.35 -7.94 -5.56
N VAL A 392 0.35 -6.89 -5.14
CA VAL A 392 1.44 -6.27 -5.92
C VAL A 392 2.74 -6.64 -5.23
N GLY A 393 3.73 -7.11 -5.99
CA GLY A 393 5.05 -7.45 -5.46
C GLY A 393 5.65 -6.27 -4.67
N LYS A 394 6.42 -6.56 -3.61
CA LYS A 394 7.26 -5.53 -2.98
C LYS A 394 8.14 -4.93 -4.10
N PRO A 395 8.09 -3.61 -4.37
CA PRO A 395 9.10 -3.01 -5.24
C PRO A 395 10.49 -3.26 -4.62
N ALA A 396 11.50 -3.48 -5.47
CA ALA A 396 12.87 -3.64 -5.01
C ALA A 396 13.25 -2.47 -4.09
N GLN A 397 13.75 -2.79 -2.90
CA GLN A 397 14.09 -1.77 -1.91
C GLN A 397 15.36 -1.05 -2.39
N PRO A 398 15.32 0.28 -2.66
CA PRO A 398 16.55 1.05 -2.67
C PRO A 398 17.15 1.03 -1.26
N ALA A 399 18.47 0.89 -1.16
CA ALA A 399 19.14 1.13 0.12
C ALA A 399 19.03 2.63 0.46
N LEU A 400 18.83 2.95 1.75
CA LEU A 400 18.95 4.33 2.21
C LEU A 400 20.43 4.74 2.20
N HIS A 401 20.78 5.64 1.29
CA HIS A 401 22.08 6.29 1.26
C HIS A 401 22.08 7.52 2.19
N GLN A 402 23.27 7.90 2.67
CA GLN A 402 23.45 9.07 3.56
C GLN A 402 22.83 10.35 2.96
N GLU A 403 22.95 10.55 1.65
CA GLU A 403 22.42 11.71 0.93
C GLU A 403 20.89 11.86 1.09
N GLU A 404 20.12 10.75 1.06
CA GLU A 404 18.67 10.80 1.30
C GLU A 404 18.32 11.14 2.75
N LEU A 405 19.19 10.80 3.70
CA LEU A 405 19.01 11.11 5.12
C LEU A 405 19.31 12.59 5.40
N GLU A 406 20.44 13.09 4.90
CA GLU A 406 20.87 14.49 5.11
C GLU A 406 20.00 15.51 4.38
N ALA A 407 19.41 15.13 3.23
CA ALA A 407 18.42 15.95 2.54
C ALA A 407 17.08 16.11 3.30
N LEU A 408 16.85 15.31 4.35
CA LEU A 408 15.57 15.26 5.09
C LEU A 408 15.69 15.44 6.61
N PHE A 409 16.88 15.28 7.19
CA PHE A 409 17.14 15.48 8.63
C PHE A 409 18.49 16.18 8.86
N LEU A 410 18.50 17.22 9.68
CA LEU A 410 19.75 17.84 10.12
C LEU A 410 20.42 17.02 11.23
N PRO A 411 21.75 17.15 11.46
CA PRO A 411 22.44 16.49 12.57
C PRO A 411 21.91 16.83 13.97
N TYR A 412 21.15 17.92 14.11
CA TYR A 412 20.43 18.27 15.34
C TYR A 412 19.16 17.42 15.53
N ASP A 413 18.49 17.03 14.45
CA ASP A 413 17.23 16.29 14.47
C ASP A 413 17.45 14.83 14.88
N LEU A 414 18.52 14.23 14.37
CA LEU A 414 18.99 12.91 14.79
C LEU A 414 19.30 12.89 16.31
N LYS A 415 19.92 13.95 16.85
CA LYS A 415 20.13 14.12 18.29
C LYS A 415 18.82 14.30 19.07
N ARG A 416 17.81 15.00 18.52
CA ARG A 416 16.47 15.09 19.14
C ARG A 416 15.80 13.71 19.23
N LEU A 417 15.85 12.92 18.16
CA LEU A 417 15.35 11.54 18.15
C LEU A 417 16.11 10.63 19.12
N GLU A 418 17.45 10.76 19.19
CA GLU A 418 18.29 10.02 20.13
C GLU A 418 17.93 10.33 21.60
N MET A 419 17.79 11.61 21.96
CA MET A 419 17.39 12.03 23.31
C MET A 419 15.99 11.52 23.69
N TYR A 420 15.02 11.54 22.76
CA TYR A 420 13.71 10.93 22.98
C TYR A 420 13.80 9.40 23.15
N SER A 421 14.68 8.73 22.38
CA SER A 421 14.91 7.28 22.47
C SER A 421 15.48 6.84 23.84
N ARG A 422 16.17 7.76 24.53
CA ARG A 422 16.67 7.64 25.92
C ARG A 422 15.66 8.08 26.98
N ASN A 423 14.44 8.47 26.59
CA ASN A 423 13.39 9.01 27.45
C ASN A 423 13.76 10.32 28.19
N MET A 424 14.71 11.10 27.66
CA MET A 424 15.17 12.35 28.29
C MET A 424 14.30 13.57 27.96
N VAL A 425 13.35 13.43 27.04
CA VAL A 425 12.62 14.51 26.37
C VAL A 425 11.19 14.05 26.06
N ASP A 426 10.22 14.96 26.11
CA ASP A 426 8.82 14.70 25.73
C ASP A 426 8.62 14.50 24.23
N TYR A 427 7.56 13.77 23.86
CA TYR A 427 7.25 13.46 22.47
C TYR A 427 7.02 14.70 21.59
N HIS A 428 6.58 15.82 22.19
CA HIS A 428 6.37 17.10 21.50
C HIS A 428 7.59 17.60 20.73
N LEU A 429 8.83 17.38 21.22
CA LEU A 429 10.06 17.88 20.58
C LEU A 429 10.47 17.09 19.32
N ILE A 430 9.77 16.01 18.99
CA ILE A 430 10.02 15.21 17.77
C ILE A 430 8.80 15.16 16.84
N MET A 431 7.67 15.79 17.19
CA MET A 431 6.42 15.74 16.41
C MET A 431 6.55 16.28 14.98
N ASP A 432 7.50 17.17 14.73
CA ASP A 432 7.90 17.71 13.43
C ASP A 432 8.65 16.69 12.56
N LEU A 433 9.35 15.73 13.18
CA LEU A 433 10.18 14.72 12.51
C LEU A 433 9.39 13.45 12.15
N ILE A 434 8.36 13.11 12.94
CA ILE A 434 7.55 11.89 12.72
C ILE A 434 6.95 11.82 11.29
N PRO A 435 6.40 12.90 10.69
CA PRO A 435 5.80 12.82 9.36
C PRO A 435 6.81 12.39 8.27
N ALA A 436 8.05 12.86 8.35
CA ALA A 436 9.12 12.44 7.43
C ALA A 436 9.49 10.97 7.62
N VAL A 437 9.70 10.54 8.87
CA VAL A 437 9.96 9.13 9.24
C VAL A 437 8.82 8.21 8.78
N SER A 438 7.56 8.58 9.06
CA SER A 438 6.38 7.83 8.61
C SER A 438 6.30 7.75 7.09
N ARG A 439 6.65 8.82 6.37
CA ARG A 439 6.65 8.82 4.91
C ARG A 439 7.72 7.89 4.33
N MET A 440 8.95 7.93 4.85
CA MET A 440 10.00 6.96 4.48
C MET A 440 9.57 5.51 4.76
N TYR A 441 8.99 5.26 5.95
CA TYR A 441 8.46 3.94 6.32
C TYR A 441 7.41 3.45 5.32
N PHE A 442 6.38 4.26 5.09
CA PHE A 442 5.26 3.89 4.22
C PHE A 442 5.58 4.02 2.73
N LEU A 443 6.79 4.40 2.33
CA LEU A 443 7.32 4.26 0.96
C LEU A 443 8.27 3.06 0.78
N ASN A 444 8.52 2.25 1.82
CA ASN A 444 9.53 1.17 1.86
C ASN A 444 11.00 1.66 1.76
N GLN A 445 11.31 2.91 2.11
CA GLN A 445 12.70 3.39 2.13
C GLN A 445 13.47 2.87 3.36
N LEU A 446 12.82 2.74 4.54
CA LEU A 446 13.43 2.22 5.78
C LEU A 446 13.69 0.68 5.76
N GLY A 447 13.93 0.08 4.59
CA GLY A 447 14.25 -1.35 4.43
C GLY A 447 13.24 -2.30 5.07
N ASP A 448 13.73 -3.43 5.61
CA ASP A 448 12.93 -4.43 6.32
C ASP A 448 12.71 -4.11 7.82
N LEU A 449 12.36 -2.85 8.13
CA LEU A 449 11.99 -2.41 9.48
C LEU A 449 10.66 -3.04 9.94
N ALA A 450 10.69 -4.27 10.43
CA ALA A 450 9.50 -4.98 10.88
C ALA A 450 8.85 -4.30 12.11
N LEU A 451 7.74 -3.59 11.90
CA LEU A 451 6.86 -3.08 12.95
C LEU A 451 5.62 -3.97 13.10
N SER A 452 5.09 -4.09 14.32
CA SER A 452 3.78 -4.72 14.55
C SER A 452 2.67 -3.93 13.84
N ALA A 453 1.54 -4.58 13.52
CA ALA A 453 0.38 -3.92 12.91
C ALA A 453 -0.12 -2.74 13.76
N ALA A 454 -0.13 -2.87 15.10
CA ALA A 454 -0.49 -1.79 16.02
C ALA A 454 0.55 -0.66 16.02
N GLN A 455 1.85 -0.98 15.91
CA GLN A 455 2.92 0.02 15.79
C GLN A 455 2.83 0.79 14.47
N SER A 456 2.57 0.09 13.36
CA SER A 456 2.36 0.71 12.06
C SER A 456 1.11 1.59 12.05
N ALA A 457 0.00 1.14 12.63
CA ALA A 457 -1.23 1.95 12.76
C ALA A 457 -0.99 3.22 13.61
N LEU A 458 -0.22 3.11 14.69
CA LEU A 458 0.15 4.25 15.54
C LEU A 458 1.05 5.26 14.81
N LEU A 459 2.07 4.78 14.07
CA LEU A 459 2.96 5.61 13.26
C LEU A 459 2.22 6.33 12.11
N LEU A 460 1.19 5.68 11.56
CA LEU A 460 0.29 6.24 10.56
C LEU A 460 -0.61 7.34 11.16
N GLY A 461 -1.24 7.05 12.31
CA GLY A 461 -2.16 7.94 13.00
C GLY A 461 -1.51 9.23 13.48
N ILE A 462 -0.34 9.14 14.14
CA ILE A 462 0.41 10.31 14.63
C ILE A 462 1.09 11.04 13.46
N GLY A 463 1.81 10.30 12.60
CA GLY A 463 2.72 10.91 11.62
C GLY A 463 2.07 11.41 10.33
N LEU A 464 1.01 10.76 9.84
CA LEU A 464 0.41 11.10 8.54
C LEU A 464 -1.07 11.50 8.61
N GLN A 465 -1.80 11.10 9.66
CA GLN A 465 -3.17 11.58 9.92
C GLN A 465 -3.22 12.69 10.99
N HIS A 466 -2.09 13.00 11.65
CA HIS A 466 -1.94 14.02 12.70
C HIS A 466 -2.98 13.95 13.83
N LYS A 467 -3.41 12.74 14.20
CA LYS A 467 -4.38 12.52 15.28
C LYS A 467 -3.79 12.75 16.67
N SER A 468 -4.62 13.22 17.59
CA SER A 468 -4.24 13.29 19.00
C SER A 468 -4.22 11.90 19.65
N VAL A 469 -3.46 11.76 20.75
CA VAL A 469 -3.32 10.51 21.50
C VAL A 469 -4.70 10.00 21.96
N ASP A 470 -5.55 10.89 22.46
CA ASP A 470 -6.90 10.61 22.97
C ASP A 470 -7.90 10.15 21.87
N GLN A 471 -7.62 10.45 20.60
CA GLN A 471 -8.36 9.92 19.46
C GLN A 471 -7.89 8.49 19.15
N LEU A 472 -6.57 8.27 19.16
CA LEU A 472 -5.95 6.98 18.89
C LEU A 472 -6.24 5.95 19.99
N GLU A 473 -6.35 6.37 21.26
CA GLU A 473 -6.80 5.53 22.39
C GLU A 473 -8.21 4.96 22.14
N LYS A 474 -9.12 5.78 21.58
CA LYS A 474 -10.50 5.38 21.25
C LYS A 474 -10.61 4.53 19.98
N GLU A 475 -9.72 4.73 19.02
CA GLU A 475 -9.76 4.04 17.70
C GLU A 475 -8.93 2.76 17.64
N ILE A 476 -7.95 2.60 18.53
CA ILE A 476 -7.07 1.42 18.63
C ILE A 476 -7.45 0.55 19.84
N GLU A 477 -8.33 1.03 20.73
CA GLU A 477 -8.80 0.34 21.95
C GLU A 477 -7.64 -0.03 22.91
N LEU A 478 -6.58 0.78 22.93
CA LEU A 478 -5.38 0.60 23.76
C LEU A 478 -5.13 1.82 24.65
N PRO A 479 -4.83 1.63 25.96
CA PRO A 479 -4.53 2.73 26.87
C PRO A 479 -3.36 3.61 26.39
N SER A 480 -3.51 4.92 26.53
CA SER A 480 -2.56 5.99 26.19
C SER A 480 -1.13 5.72 26.66
N GLY A 481 -0.93 5.22 27.88
CA GLY A 481 0.39 4.83 28.39
C GLY A 481 1.03 3.66 27.63
N GLN A 482 0.24 2.70 27.14
CA GLN A 482 0.72 1.62 26.28
C GLN A 482 1.02 2.11 24.87
N LEU A 483 0.19 3.01 24.32
CA LEU A 483 0.46 3.67 23.04
C LEU A 483 1.79 4.43 23.07
N MET A 484 2.06 5.23 24.10
CA MET A 484 3.36 5.91 24.25
C MET A 484 4.52 4.93 24.39
N GLY A 485 4.37 3.84 25.15
CA GLY A 485 5.36 2.77 25.22
C GLY A 485 5.63 2.08 23.87
N LEU A 486 4.61 1.92 23.03
CA LEU A 486 4.76 1.40 21.66
C LEU A 486 5.42 2.41 20.72
N PHE A 487 5.03 3.68 20.77
CA PHE A 487 5.62 4.75 19.95
C PHE A 487 7.11 4.96 20.25
N ASN A 488 7.48 5.00 21.54
CA ASN A 488 8.87 5.13 21.97
C ASN A 488 9.72 3.88 21.59
N ARG A 489 9.12 2.69 21.48
CA ARG A 489 9.76 1.50 20.86
C ARG A 489 9.92 1.62 19.34
N ILE A 490 9.10 2.40 18.63
CA ILE A 490 9.29 2.67 17.19
C ILE A 490 10.47 3.62 17.00
N ILE A 491 10.53 4.72 17.75
CA ILE A 491 11.64 5.68 17.62
C ILE A 491 12.99 5.03 17.94
N ARG A 492 13.09 4.17 18.98
CA ARG A 492 14.32 3.38 19.22
C ARG A 492 14.73 2.49 18.03
N LYS A 493 13.77 1.92 17.28
CA LYS A 493 14.07 1.14 16.06
C LYS A 493 14.56 2.04 14.91
N VAL A 494 13.95 3.20 14.73
CA VAL A 494 14.32 4.18 13.68
C VAL A 494 15.70 4.76 13.95
N VAL A 495 15.99 5.18 15.18
CA VAL A 495 17.32 5.68 15.58
C VAL A 495 18.39 4.60 15.37
N LYS A 496 18.13 3.33 15.72
CA LYS A 496 19.08 2.24 15.43
C LYS A 496 19.40 2.11 13.94
N LEU A 497 18.39 2.21 13.06
CA LEU A 497 18.58 2.14 11.61
C LEU A 497 19.31 3.37 11.06
N PHE A 498 19.02 4.57 11.56
CA PHE A 498 19.75 5.78 11.17
C PHE A 498 21.22 5.73 11.60
N ASN A 499 21.51 5.24 12.81
CA ASN A 499 22.87 4.98 13.26
C ASN A 499 23.56 3.93 12.36
N GLU A 500 22.92 2.81 12.04
CA GLU A 500 23.48 1.79 11.13
C GLU A 500 23.78 2.31 9.71
N VAL A 501 23.02 3.31 9.22
CA VAL A 501 23.29 3.97 7.94
C VAL A 501 24.47 4.95 8.05
N GLN A 502 24.57 5.70 9.16
CA GLN A 502 25.71 6.59 9.41
C GLN A 502 27.00 5.83 9.68
N GLU A 503 26.95 4.72 10.43
CA GLU A 503 28.08 3.82 10.70
C GLU A 503 28.63 3.27 9.37
N LYS A 504 27.77 2.75 8.48
CA LYS A 504 28.20 2.29 7.15
C LYS A 504 28.78 3.38 6.27
N ALA A 505 28.17 4.57 6.25
CA ALA A 505 28.69 5.67 5.45
C ALA A 505 30.04 6.20 5.99
N ILE A 506 30.26 6.11 7.31
CA ILE A 506 31.57 6.34 7.93
C ILE A 506 32.55 5.21 7.56
N GLU A 507 32.13 3.94 7.55
CA GLU A 507 32.97 2.81 7.08
C GLU A 507 33.37 2.96 5.60
N GLU A 508 32.48 3.46 4.74
CA GLU A 508 32.75 3.75 3.32
C GLU A 508 33.68 4.97 3.14
N GLN A 509 33.59 5.99 4.00
CA GLN A 509 34.47 7.17 4.00
C GLN A 509 35.81 6.93 4.68
N MET A 510 35.88 6.01 5.65
CA MET A 510 37.10 5.56 6.30
C MET A 510 37.89 4.72 5.31
N VAL A 511 38.77 5.41 4.56
CA VAL A 511 39.73 4.83 3.60
C VAL A 511 40.19 3.46 4.09
N ALA A 512 39.74 2.42 3.38
CA ALA A 512 40.04 1.03 3.72
C ALA A 512 41.52 0.91 4.07
N VAL A 513 41.80 0.46 5.29
CA VAL A 513 43.15 0.44 5.85
C VAL A 513 44.03 -0.27 4.84
N LYS A 514 44.94 0.47 4.20
CA LYS A 514 45.87 -0.13 3.26
C LYS A 514 46.69 -1.13 4.06
N ASP A 515 46.47 -2.42 3.81
CA ASP A 515 47.37 -3.45 4.26
C ASP A 515 48.76 -3.07 3.76
N VAL A 516 49.62 -2.65 4.69
CA VAL A 516 51.00 -2.32 4.39
C VAL A 516 51.71 -3.66 4.23
N VAL A 517 51.53 -4.25 3.04
CA VAL A 517 52.30 -5.40 2.58
C VAL A 517 53.76 -4.94 2.57
N MET A 518 54.47 -5.31 3.63
CA MET A 518 55.90 -5.06 3.79
C MET A 518 56.65 -5.99 2.83
N GLU A 519 56.59 -5.68 1.54
CA GLU A 519 57.38 -6.36 0.52
C GLU A 519 58.87 -6.23 0.89
N PRO A 520 59.64 -7.33 0.94
CA PRO A 520 61.06 -7.26 1.24
C PRO A 520 61.75 -6.46 0.14
N THR A 521 62.50 -5.44 0.52
CA THR A 521 63.21 -4.59 -0.44
C THR A 521 64.16 -5.42 -1.30
N MET A 522 64.11 -5.23 -2.62
CA MET A 522 64.93 -5.97 -3.59
C MET A 522 66.45 -5.85 -3.35
N LYS A 523 66.86 -4.84 -2.59
CA LYS A 523 68.18 -4.75 -1.96
C LYS A 523 68.05 -4.89 -0.44
N THR A 524 69.00 -5.60 0.13
CA THR A 524 69.28 -5.62 1.58
C THR A 524 69.86 -4.28 2.03
N LEU A 525 69.57 -3.90 3.29
CA LEU A 525 70.08 -2.66 3.88
C LEU A 525 71.62 -2.59 3.89
N SER A 526 72.31 -3.73 3.95
CA SER A 526 73.77 -3.84 3.80
C SER A 526 74.26 -3.33 2.45
N ASP A 527 73.55 -3.66 1.37
CA ASP A 527 74.02 -3.50 0.00
C ASP A 527 73.83 -2.04 -0.46
N ASP A 528 72.73 -1.41 -0.02
CA ASP A 528 72.52 0.04 -0.17
C ASP A 528 73.52 0.86 0.68
N LEU A 529 73.85 0.41 1.89
CA LEU A 529 74.91 1.05 2.70
C LEU A 529 76.30 0.89 2.07
N ASP A 530 76.60 -0.26 1.47
CA ASP A 530 77.87 -0.51 0.77
C ASP A 530 77.97 0.24 -0.56
N GLU A 531 76.87 0.41 -1.30
CA GLU A 531 76.82 1.31 -2.47
C GLU A 531 77.02 2.78 -2.05
N ALA A 532 76.31 3.25 -1.02
CA ALA A 532 76.51 4.60 -0.48
C ALA A 532 77.94 4.83 0.03
N ALA A 533 78.56 3.81 0.67
CA ALA A 533 79.95 3.86 1.09
C ALA A 533 80.93 3.91 -0.10
N LYS A 534 80.67 3.17 -1.18
CA LYS A 534 81.46 3.23 -2.42
C LYS A 534 81.34 4.60 -3.09
N GLU A 535 80.13 5.15 -3.22
CA GLU A 535 79.93 6.52 -3.72
C GLU A 535 80.67 7.56 -2.87
N PHE A 536 80.59 7.44 -1.53
CA PHE A 536 81.29 8.35 -0.63
C PHE A 536 82.80 8.25 -0.79
N GLN A 537 83.36 7.03 -0.89
CA GLN A 537 84.79 6.83 -1.16
C GLN A 537 85.22 7.33 -2.54
N GLU A 538 84.37 7.25 -3.57
CA GLU A 538 84.66 7.85 -4.87
C GLU A 538 84.64 9.38 -4.82
N LYS A 539 83.63 9.98 -4.19
CA LYS A 539 83.53 11.44 -3.99
C LYS A 539 84.75 11.94 -3.21
N HIS A 540 85.08 11.30 -2.10
CA HIS A 540 86.26 11.59 -1.28
C HIS A 540 87.58 11.37 -2.05
N LYS A 541 87.70 10.36 -2.92
CA LYS A 541 88.88 10.20 -3.81
C LYS A 541 88.99 11.31 -4.85
N LYS A 542 87.86 11.74 -5.43
CA LYS A 542 87.79 12.86 -6.40
C LYS A 542 88.12 14.20 -5.73
N GLU A 543 87.76 14.39 -4.46
CA GLU A 543 88.11 15.57 -3.66
C GLU A 543 89.57 15.55 -3.18
N VAL A 544 90.08 14.40 -2.70
CA VAL A 544 91.50 14.24 -2.36
C VAL A 544 92.40 14.37 -3.60
N GLY A 545 91.91 14.01 -4.79
CA GLY A 545 92.56 14.31 -6.06
C GLY A 545 92.72 15.82 -6.27
N LYS A 546 91.61 16.58 -6.23
CA LYS A 546 91.62 18.04 -6.34
C LYS A 546 92.52 18.72 -5.29
N LEU A 547 92.57 18.19 -4.08
CA LEU A 547 93.44 18.68 -3.00
C LEU A 547 94.94 18.41 -3.21
N LYS A 548 95.32 17.49 -4.10
CA LYS A 548 96.73 17.20 -4.43
C LYS A 548 97.29 18.08 -5.54
N ASP A 549 96.43 18.59 -6.42
CA ASP A 549 96.82 19.53 -7.48
C ASP A 549 96.84 21.00 -6.99
N MET A 550 96.53 21.25 -5.71
CA MET A 550 96.62 22.56 -5.08
C MET A 550 97.96 22.74 -4.36
N ASP A 551 98.72 23.75 -4.75
CA ASP A 551 100.02 24.07 -4.15
C ASP A 551 99.87 24.77 -2.78
N LEU A 552 99.69 23.95 -1.74
CA LEU A 552 99.45 24.37 -0.36
C LEU A 552 100.64 25.10 0.31
N SER A 553 101.77 25.25 -0.39
CA SER A 553 102.92 26.06 0.08
C SER A 553 102.54 27.51 0.39
N GLN A 554 101.50 28.04 -0.26
CA GLN A 554 101.00 29.41 -0.12
C GLN A 554 100.21 29.67 1.18
N TYR A 555 99.88 28.62 1.95
CA TYR A 555 99.13 28.71 3.21
C TYR A 555 99.97 28.38 4.46
N ILE A 556 101.31 28.37 4.33
CA ILE A 556 102.22 28.16 5.46
C ILE A 556 102.31 29.47 6.27
N ILE A 557 101.41 29.64 7.23
CA ILE A 557 101.44 30.75 8.18
C ILE A 557 102.65 30.60 9.10
N ARG A 558 103.57 31.56 9.03
CA ARG A 558 104.49 31.90 10.13
C ARG A 558 103.92 33.16 10.78
N GLY A 559 103.77 33.14 12.10
CA GLY A 559 103.31 34.28 12.89
C GLY A 559 103.57 34.01 14.37
N ASP A 560 104.34 34.90 15.01
CA ASP A 560 104.73 34.80 16.41
C ASP A 560 103.59 35.25 17.36
N ASP A 561 103.71 34.96 18.66
CA ASP A 561 102.63 35.10 19.66
C ASP A 561 101.98 36.50 19.75
N GLU A 562 102.63 37.56 19.25
CA GLU A 562 102.08 38.92 19.23
C GLU A 562 100.94 39.09 18.21
N GLU A 563 101.04 38.49 17.02
CA GLU A 563 99.99 38.59 15.97
C GLU A 563 98.69 37.90 16.40
N TRP A 564 98.80 36.78 17.13
CA TRP A 564 97.66 36.03 17.65
C TRP A 564 96.83 36.84 18.66
N ASN A 565 97.46 37.72 19.43
CA ASN A 565 96.79 38.57 20.41
C ASN A 565 95.99 39.70 19.75
N GLU A 566 96.42 40.25 18.61
CA GLU A 566 95.64 41.21 17.84
C GLU A 566 94.34 40.59 17.28
N VAL A 567 94.42 39.36 16.75
CA VAL A 567 93.28 38.68 16.14
C VAL A 567 92.23 38.31 17.19
N LEU A 568 92.66 37.80 18.35
CA LEU A 568 91.76 37.46 19.45
C LEU A 568 90.97 38.68 19.97
N ASN A 569 91.60 39.86 20.05
CA ASN A 569 90.93 41.10 20.50
C ASN A 569 89.94 41.68 19.47
N LYS A 570 90.00 41.29 18.20
CA LYS A 570 89.07 41.73 17.14
C LYS A 570 87.83 40.83 17.00
N ALA A 571 87.81 39.65 17.62
CA ALA A 571 86.76 38.63 17.46
C ALA A 571 85.62 38.74 18.49
N GLY A 572 84.74 39.74 18.33
CA GLY A 572 83.63 40.01 19.26
C GLY A 572 82.49 38.98 19.25
N GLN A 573 82.50 38.06 20.23
CA GLN A 573 81.41 37.20 20.77
C GLN A 573 80.55 36.30 19.83
N ASN A 574 80.45 36.55 18.52
CA ASN A 574 79.54 35.83 17.62
C ASN A 574 80.25 34.98 16.55
N ALA A 575 81.06 34.01 16.99
CA ALA A 575 81.60 32.93 16.14
C ALA A 575 81.50 31.59 16.88
N SER A 576 80.48 30.79 16.57
CA SER A 576 80.02 29.68 17.43
C SER A 576 80.61 28.30 17.14
N ILE A 577 81.49 28.15 16.15
CA ILE A 577 82.13 26.86 15.80
C ILE A 577 83.63 27.05 15.57
N VAL A 578 84.44 26.59 16.53
CA VAL A 578 85.88 26.36 16.36
C VAL A 578 86.11 24.85 16.47
N SER A 579 86.52 24.20 15.37
CA SER A 579 86.78 22.76 15.35
C SER A 579 88.28 22.47 15.52
N LEU A 580 88.64 21.74 16.58
CA LEU A 580 89.99 21.25 16.85
C LEU A 580 90.06 19.73 16.64
N LYS A 581 91.14 19.23 16.04
CA LYS A 581 91.50 17.80 16.06
C LYS A 581 92.63 17.55 17.05
N ARG A 582 92.51 16.45 17.82
CA ARG A 582 93.54 15.95 18.74
C ARG A 582 93.93 14.53 18.35
N GLU A 583 95.24 14.30 18.20
CA GLU A 583 95.91 13.00 18.28
C GLU A 583 97.19 13.28 19.12
N VAL A 584 97.46 12.81 20.34
CA VAL A 584 97.20 11.58 21.13
C VAL A 584 98.40 10.60 21.14
N PHE A 585 99.35 10.86 22.04
CA PHE A 585 100.34 9.96 22.69
C PHE A 585 101.22 10.83 23.64
N VAL A 586 101.91 10.37 24.69
CA VAL A 586 101.90 9.14 25.51
C VAL A 586 102.40 9.52 26.94
N PRO A 587 102.12 8.78 28.03
CA PRO A 587 102.08 9.39 29.38
C PRO A 587 103.34 9.22 30.25
N ARG A 588 103.43 10.00 31.35
CA ARG A 588 104.22 9.63 32.55
C ARG A 588 103.71 10.18 33.89
N ALA A 589 103.30 9.24 34.75
CA ALA A 589 103.49 9.18 36.22
C ALA A 589 102.80 10.18 37.20
N LYS A 590 101.98 9.58 38.09
CA LYS A 590 101.67 9.95 39.51
C LYS A 590 100.74 11.18 39.71
N CYS A 591 99.94 11.27 40.79
CA CYS A 591 99.86 10.44 42.01
C CYS A 591 98.42 10.31 42.59
N HIS A 592 98.21 9.26 43.43
CA HIS A 592 97.31 9.12 44.60
C HIS A 592 95.94 9.86 44.68
N CYS A 593 94.82 9.13 44.87
CA CYS A 593 94.19 8.77 46.17
C CYS A 593 93.51 9.96 46.88
N LYS A 594 92.27 9.91 47.38
CA LYS A 594 91.19 8.87 47.43
C LYS A 594 89.85 9.47 46.89
N GLU A 595 88.60 9.09 47.19
CA GLU A 595 87.95 8.16 48.14
C GLU A 595 86.52 7.77 47.65
N SER A 596 85.95 6.74 48.29
CA SER A 596 84.53 6.48 48.68
C SER A 596 83.37 7.38 48.18
N LEU A 597 82.11 6.90 48.04
CA LEU A 597 81.50 5.61 48.44
C LEU A 597 80.29 5.25 47.53
N THR A 598 79.85 4.01 47.67
CA THR A 598 78.73 3.32 47.01
C THR A 598 77.36 4.03 47.02
N CYS A 599 76.56 3.79 45.96
CA CYS A 599 75.39 2.91 46.09
C CYS A 599 75.00 2.24 44.75
N LYS A 600 74.28 1.11 44.79
CA LYS A 600 73.74 0.37 43.65
C LYS A 600 72.27 -0.02 43.91
N THR A 601 71.46 0.05 42.86
CA THR A 601 70.38 -0.91 42.50
C THR A 601 70.20 -0.76 40.98
N GLU A 602 70.47 -1.78 40.14
CA GLU A 602 69.58 -2.91 39.81
C GLU A 602 68.27 -2.40 39.16
N ARG A 603 67.96 -2.59 37.86
CA ARG A 603 68.13 -3.76 36.95
C ARG A 603 67.79 -5.06 37.69
N ARG A 604 66.62 -5.65 37.45
CA ARG A 604 66.31 -6.62 36.35
C ARG A 604 64.81 -7.01 36.51
N TRP A 605 64.04 -7.57 35.57
CA TRP A 605 64.25 -8.21 34.25
C TRP A 605 63.06 -7.89 33.32
N PRO A 606 62.97 -8.44 32.09
CA PRO A 606 61.77 -9.14 31.65
C PRO A 606 61.62 -10.50 32.37
#